data_AF-A2FGG7-F1
#
_entry.id   AF-A2FGG7-F1
#
_cell.length_a   1.000
_cell.length_b   1.000
_cell.length_c   1.000
_cell.angle_alpha   90.00
_cell.angle_beta   90.00
_cell.angle_gamma   90.00
#
_symmetry.space_group_name_H-M   'P 1'
#
loop_
_entity.id
_entity.type
_entity.pdbx_description
1 polymer ?
#
loop_
_entity_poly.entity_id
_entity_poly.type
_entity_poly.pdbx_seq_one_letter_code
_entity_poly.pdbx_strand_id
1 'polypeptide(L)'
;MGDITAKYPTYGGGGPGQLGGGGSSDIRLKPGDFGELEGLKSRIIVAAGAGSPDSLAYDSSRDDYGGSAGGLVGYSSDSGNNVPGNQTSGGYGIGPYKGRFGFGGGNGERRFYDGSPDGNGSGGGGYFGGSASSVEKNYGGAGGSSFISGHKGCIAISEDFTEENPKFSEREDPSIHYSNITFFNTVMIDGKHLMPLVNGSMSYGNPGNGSIRITTLFLYDCPSFYINYNFCSFKFNVIYLCLFIL
;
A
#
# COMPACT_ATOMS: atom_id res chain seq x y z
N MET A 1 -4.40 29.76 3.96
CA MET A 1 -4.32 28.59 3.06
C MET A 1 -5.09 27.48 3.76
N GLY A 2 -6.28 27.15 3.24
CA GLY A 2 -7.16 26.17 3.85
C GLY A 2 -6.63 24.75 3.67
N ASP A 3 -6.89 23.91 4.65
CA ASP A 3 -6.59 22.50 4.66
C ASP A 3 -7.16 21.82 3.41
N ILE A 4 -6.27 21.27 2.56
CA ILE A 4 -6.59 20.58 1.31
C ILE A 4 -6.68 19.05 1.55
N THR A 5 -6.93 18.64 2.80
CA THR A 5 -7.23 17.25 3.14
C THR A 5 -8.24 16.68 2.16
N ALA A 6 -7.96 15.47 1.67
CA ALA A 6 -8.87 14.70 0.83
C ALA A 6 -10.18 14.50 1.61
N LYS A 7 -11.13 15.43 1.44
CA LYS A 7 -12.36 15.51 2.24
C LYS A 7 -13.26 14.26 2.08
N TYR A 8 -12.98 13.41 1.09
CA TYR A 8 -13.78 12.23 0.73
C TYR A 8 -12.94 11.13 0.04
N PRO A 9 -11.93 10.52 0.67
CA PRO A 9 -11.10 9.51 0.03
C PRO A 9 -11.95 8.29 -0.38
N THR A 10 -11.54 7.58 -1.44
CA THR A 10 -12.13 6.26 -1.72
C THR A 10 -11.74 5.29 -0.61
N TYR A 11 -12.52 4.21 -0.45
CA TYR A 11 -12.22 3.18 0.54
C TYR A 11 -10.80 2.65 0.34
N GLY A 12 -10.06 2.41 1.43
CA GLY A 12 -8.65 2.05 1.36
C GLY A 12 -7.69 3.23 1.10
N GLY A 13 -8.20 4.47 1.15
CA GLY A 13 -7.38 5.68 1.08
C GLY A 13 -7.00 6.12 -0.32
N GLY A 14 -7.68 5.67 -1.37
CA GLY A 14 -7.45 6.25 -2.69
C GLY A 14 -7.91 7.71 -2.75
N GLY A 15 -7.27 8.48 -3.62
CA GLY A 15 -7.55 9.89 -3.77
C GLY A 15 -8.97 10.15 -4.30
N PRO A 16 -9.61 11.26 -3.89
CA PRO A 16 -10.90 11.65 -4.42
C PRO A 16 -10.79 12.30 -5.80
N GLY A 17 -11.79 12.07 -6.66
CA GLY A 17 -11.93 12.73 -7.96
C GLY A 17 -13.06 12.10 -8.76
N GLN A 18 -13.22 12.53 -10.01
CA GLN A 18 -14.23 11.97 -10.92
C GLN A 18 -14.03 10.44 -11.07
N LEU A 19 -12.78 10.04 -11.28
CA LEU A 19 -12.34 8.67 -11.20
C LEU A 19 -11.49 8.58 -9.94
N GLY A 20 -12.06 7.99 -8.89
CA GLY A 20 -11.36 7.84 -7.61
C GLY A 20 -10.17 6.90 -7.73
N GLY A 21 -9.11 7.15 -6.95
CA GLY A 21 -7.92 6.31 -6.94
C GLY A 21 -8.21 4.94 -6.32
N GLY A 22 -7.40 3.94 -6.67
CA GLY A 22 -7.47 2.62 -6.05
C GLY A 22 -7.11 2.67 -4.57
N GLY A 23 -7.88 1.95 -3.75
CA GLY A 23 -7.62 1.80 -2.32
C GLY A 23 -6.51 0.79 -2.03
N SER A 24 -5.82 0.99 -0.91
CA SER A 24 -4.92 0.01 -0.33
C SER A 24 -5.66 -1.04 0.51
N SER A 25 -5.05 -2.22 0.64
CA SER A 25 -5.45 -3.24 1.62
C SER A 25 -4.35 -3.42 2.64
N ASP A 26 -4.70 -3.51 3.92
CA ASP A 26 -3.71 -3.58 4.98
C ASP A 26 -4.12 -4.51 6.14
N ILE A 27 -3.12 -4.92 6.92
CA ILE A 27 -3.29 -5.64 8.19
C ILE A 27 -2.85 -4.70 9.31
N ARG A 28 -3.74 -4.45 10.26
CA ARG A 28 -3.55 -3.52 11.40
C ARG A 28 -3.48 -4.27 12.72
N LEU A 29 -2.67 -3.74 13.63
CA LEU A 29 -2.65 -4.18 15.02
C LEU A 29 -3.72 -3.47 15.87
N LYS A 30 -4.09 -2.25 15.49
CA LYS A 30 -5.15 -1.48 16.14
C LYS A 30 -6.37 -1.43 15.21
N PRO A 31 -7.57 -1.85 15.67
CA PRO A 31 -8.79 -1.62 14.92
C PRO A 31 -9.14 -0.12 14.95
N GLY A 32 -10.02 0.29 14.05
CA GLY A 32 -10.49 1.68 13.96
C GLY A 32 -10.93 2.01 12.55
N ASP A 33 -11.40 3.25 12.37
CA ASP A 33 -11.75 3.74 11.05
C ASP A 33 -10.49 3.87 10.19
N PHE A 34 -10.61 3.62 8.87
CA PHE A 34 -9.46 3.51 7.98
C PHE A 34 -8.51 4.72 8.08
N GLY A 35 -9.06 5.93 8.25
CA GLY A 35 -8.32 7.18 8.25
C GLY A 35 -7.81 7.67 9.59
N GLU A 36 -8.06 6.94 10.68
CA GLU A 36 -7.50 7.30 11.98
C GLU A 36 -5.99 7.05 11.98
N LEU A 37 -5.22 8.08 12.35
CA LEU A 37 -3.76 8.05 12.30
C LEU A 37 -3.18 6.88 13.12
N GLU A 38 -3.73 6.61 14.31
CA GLU A 38 -3.27 5.50 15.15
C GLU A 38 -3.55 4.12 14.53
N GLY A 39 -4.67 3.97 13.82
CA GLY A 39 -4.94 2.78 13.01
C GLY A 39 -3.95 2.65 11.86
N LEU A 40 -3.71 3.74 11.11
CA LEU A 40 -2.77 3.76 9.98
C LEU A 40 -1.33 3.48 10.39
N LYS A 41 -0.88 3.99 11.53
CA LYS A 41 0.46 3.73 12.07
C LYS A 41 0.64 2.26 12.40
N SER A 42 -0.41 1.58 12.86
CA SER A 42 -0.39 0.17 13.25
C SER A 42 -0.35 -0.85 12.10
N ARG A 43 -0.26 -0.38 10.84
CA ARG A 43 -0.25 -1.23 9.65
C ARG A 43 1.10 -1.95 9.53
N ILE A 44 1.07 -3.29 9.57
CA ILE A 44 2.27 -4.14 9.46
C ILE A 44 2.46 -4.73 8.06
N ILE A 45 1.39 -4.77 7.26
CA ILE A 45 1.39 -5.11 5.84
C ILE A 45 0.45 -4.13 5.14
N VAL A 46 0.88 -3.58 4.00
CA VAL A 46 0.10 -2.71 3.13
C VAL A 46 0.37 -3.10 1.68
N ALA A 47 -0.69 -3.49 0.97
CA ALA A 47 -0.70 -3.60 -0.49
C ALA A 47 -1.30 -2.32 -1.08
N ALA A 48 -0.53 -1.61 -1.89
CA ALA A 48 -0.93 -0.32 -2.44
C ALA A 48 -2.02 -0.41 -3.51
N GLY A 49 -2.70 0.72 -3.71
CA GLY A 49 -3.63 0.95 -4.81
C GLY A 49 -2.97 1.68 -5.98
N ALA A 50 -3.52 1.47 -7.17
CA ALA A 50 -3.15 2.21 -8.37
C ALA A 50 -3.81 3.60 -8.41
N GLY A 51 -3.22 4.53 -9.16
CA GLY A 51 -3.91 5.75 -9.54
C GLY A 51 -5.03 5.48 -10.55
N SER A 52 -5.95 6.42 -10.70
CA SER A 52 -7.00 6.35 -11.72
C SER A 52 -6.60 7.11 -12.98
N PRO A 53 -7.18 6.74 -14.14
CA PRO A 53 -6.98 7.50 -15.38
C PRO A 53 -7.64 8.88 -15.30
N ASP A 54 -7.29 9.75 -16.24
CA ASP A 54 -7.93 11.05 -16.44
C ASP A 54 -8.45 11.15 -17.88
N SER A 55 -9.65 10.61 -18.12
CA SER A 55 -10.49 10.87 -19.30
C SER A 55 -11.75 10.00 -19.23
N LEU A 56 -12.90 10.61 -19.58
CA LEU A 56 -14.04 9.85 -20.08
C LEU A 56 -13.80 9.60 -21.57
N ALA A 57 -14.03 8.37 -22.02
CA ALA A 57 -13.74 7.81 -23.34
C ALA A 57 -14.34 8.51 -24.60
N TYR A 58 -14.64 9.82 -24.55
CA TYR A 58 -15.24 10.57 -25.66
C TYR A 58 -14.21 11.33 -26.54
N ASP A 59 -13.00 11.60 -26.04
CA ASP A 59 -11.92 12.20 -26.83
C ASP A 59 -10.69 11.27 -26.83
N SER A 60 -10.69 10.34 -27.78
CA SER A 60 -9.75 9.22 -27.93
C SER A 60 -8.32 9.62 -28.34
N SER A 61 -7.89 10.85 -28.07
CA SER A 61 -6.57 11.34 -28.47
C SER A 61 -5.54 11.35 -27.35
N ARG A 62 -5.93 11.15 -26.07
CA ARG A 62 -5.02 11.16 -24.89
C ARG A 62 -5.54 10.34 -23.70
N ASP A 63 -5.68 9.02 -23.85
CA ASP A 63 -5.93 8.14 -22.70
C ASP A 63 -4.68 8.08 -21.81
N ASP A 64 -4.58 8.91 -20.76
CA ASP A 64 -3.53 8.76 -19.74
C ASP A 64 -4.02 7.81 -18.64
N TYR A 65 -3.52 6.58 -18.67
CA TYR A 65 -3.82 5.59 -17.65
C TYR A 65 -3.16 5.93 -16.33
N GLY A 66 -3.89 5.69 -15.24
CA GLY A 66 -3.34 5.83 -13.90
C GLY A 66 -2.16 4.89 -13.65
N GLY A 67 -1.17 5.36 -12.91
CA GLY A 67 0.01 4.59 -12.56
C GLY A 67 -0.32 3.41 -11.65
N SER A 68 0.25 2.25 -11.95
CA SER A 68 0.07 1.04 -11.14
C SER A 68 0.55 1.21 -9.70
N ALA A 69 -0.04 0.42 -8.79
CA ALA A 69 0.48 0.23 -7.44
C ALA A 69 1.92 -0.29 -7.47
N GLY A 70 2.73 0.14 -6.50
CA GLY A 70 4.14 -0.21 -6.42
C GLY A 70 4.49 -1.20 -5.33
N GLY A 71 5.72 -1.69 -5.41
CA GLY A 71 6.44 -2.24 -4.27
C GLY A 71 6.93 -1.10 -3.36
N LEU A 72 8.24 -0.87 -3.34
CA LEU A 72 8.81 0.23 -2.55
C LEU A 72 8.39 1.62 -3.03
N VAL A 73 8.12 1.77 -4.33
CA VAL A 73 7.69 3.00 -4.99
C VAL A 73 6.58 2.65 -5.96
N GLY A 74 5.51 3.44 -5.97
CA GLY A 74 4.44 3.36 -6.97
C GLY A 74 4.93 3.66 -8.39
N TYR A 75 4.01 3.64 -9.35
CA TYR A 75 4.29 4.09 -10.70
C TYR A 75 3.59 5.40 -11.01
N SER A 76 4.24 6.24 -11.82
CA SER A 76 3.58 7.38 -12.46
C SER A 76 2.51 6.92 -13.45
N SER A 77 1.59 7.82 -13.81
CA SER A 77 0.75 7.64 -15.00
C SER A 77 1.61 7.60 -16.26
N ASP A 78 1.01 7.18 -17.38
CA ASP A 78 1.72 6.96 -18.65
C ASP A 78 2.33 8.25 -19.22
N SER A 79 1.71 9.41 -18.95
CA SER A 79 2.26 10.72 -19.33
C SER A 79 3.48 11.16 -18.48
N GLY A 80 3.73 10.51 -17.34
CA GLY A 80 4.90 10.73 -16.49
C GLY A 80 4.91 12.04 -15.70
N ASN A 81 3.80 12.78 -15.66
CA ASN A 81 3.74 14.13 -15.05
C ASN A 81 3.46 14.14 -13.53
N ASN A 82 3.32 12.96 -12.92
CA ASN A 82 3.08 12.78 -11.50
C ASN A 82 4.15 11.87 -10.89
N VAL A 83 4.48 12.13 -9.63
CA VAL A 83 5.43 11.34 -8.85
C VAL A 83 4.62 10.41 -7.94
N PRO A 84 4.92 9.10 -7.94
CA PRO A 84 4.27 8.13 -7.09
C PRO A 84 4.65 8.26 -5.61
N GLY A 85 3.88 7.60 -4.75
CA GLY A 85 4.25 7.43 -3.34
C GLY A 85 5.46 6.50 -3.20
N ASN A 86 6.27 6.73 -2.18
CA ASN A 86 7.44 5.89 -1.84
C ASN A 86 7.42 5.51 -0.34
N GLN A 87 8.53 5.04 0.22
CA GLN A 87 8.58 4.59 1.62
C GLN A 87 8.57 5.72 2.66
N THR A 88 8.81 6.97 2.27
CA THR A 88 8.97 8.10 3.19
C THR A 88 8.14 9.33 2.84
N SER A 89 7.45 9.32 1.70
CA SER A 89 6.63 10.45 1.28
C SER A 89 5.52 10.02 0.34
N GLY A 90 4.39 10.72 0.44
CA GLY A 90 3.37 10.67 -0.58
C GLY A 90 3.86 11.24 -1.90
N GLY A 91 3.21 10.83 -2.97
CA GLY A 91 3.48 11.34 -4.30
C GLY A 91 3.19 12.83 -4.41
N TYR A 92 3.85 13.51 -5.34
CA TYR A 92 3.58 14.90 -5.70
C TYR A 92 3.52 15.05 -7.22
N GLY A 93 2.83 16.05 -7.74
CA GLY A 93 2.68 16.23 -9.19
C GLY A 93 2.48 17.68 -9.55
N ILE A 94 2.06 17.92 -10.79
CA ILE A 94 1.61 19.24 -11.23
C ILE A 94 0.34 19.58 -10.44
N GLY A 95 0.44 20.55 -9.52
CA GLY A 95 -0.68 21.02 -8.70
C GLY A 95 -0.60 20.71 -7.20
N PRO A 96 -1.64 21.07 -6.43
CA PRO A 96 -1.64 20.93 -4.97
C PRO A 96 -1.98 19.52 -4.47
N TYR A 97 -2.43 18.61 -5.33
CA TYR A 97 -3.03 17.32 -4.91
C TYR A 97 -1.98 16.23 -4.67
N LYS A 98 -1.33 16.32 -3.52
CA LYS A 98 -0.29 15.37 -3.09
C LYS A 98 -0.90 14.17 -2.36
N GLY A 99 -0.25 13.01 -2.52
CA GLY A 99 -0.48 11.89 -1.62
C GLY A 99 0.12 12.17 -0.23
N ARG A 100 -0.25 11.35 0.74
CA ARG A 100 0.27 11.37 2.11
C ARG A 100 0.27 9.97 2.71
N PHE A 101 0.60 9.86 3.98
CA PHE A 101 0.60 8.57 4.67
C PHE A 101 -0.80 7.96 4.65
N GLY A 102 -0.93 6.76 4.07
CA GLY A 102 -2.22 6.08 3.93
C GLY A 102 -3.11 6.55 2.77
N PHE A 103 -2.88 7.73 2.21
CA PHE A 103 -3.83 8.36 1.29
C PHE A 103 -3.23 8.85 -0.02
N GLY A 104 -3.93 8.56 -1.12
CA GLY A 104 -3.67 9.18 -2.42
C GLY A 104 -4.16 10.63 -2.48
N GLY A 105 -3.49 11.43 -3.32
CA GLY A 105 -3.88 12.80 -3.61
C GLY A 105 -5.09 12.87 -4.54
N GLY A 106 -5.89 13.92 -4.43
CA GLY A 106 -7.02 14.16 -5.32
C GLY A 106 -7.86 15.37 -4.90
N ASN A 107 -8.87 15.69 -5.69
CA ASN A 107 -9.80 16.79 -5.43
C ASN A 107 -11.25 16.28 -5.22
N GLY A 108 -11.75 16.38 -3.98
CA GLY A 108 -13.11 15.98 -3.62
C GLY A 108 -14.23 16.86 -4.17
N GLU A 109 -13.92 18.07 -4.65
CA GLU A 109 -14.88 18.97 -5.30
C GLU A 109 -15.20 18.52 -6.73
N ARG A 110 -14.34 17.68 -7.33
CA ARG A 110 -14.45 17.18 -8.72
C ARG A 110 -15.09 15.79 -8.83
N ARG A 111 -15.88 15.39 -7.83
CA ARG A 111 -16.55 14.08 -7.80
C ARG A 111 -17.77 13.99 -8.72
N PHE A 112 -18.34 15.13 -9.12
CA PHE A 112 -19.59 15.20 -9.89
C PHE A 112 -19.37 15.85 -11.26
N TYR A 113 -20.02 15.30 -12.28
CA TYR A 113 -19.91 15.70 -13.68
C TYR A 113 -20.59 17.06 -13.99
N ASP A 114 -21.47 17.54 -13.10
CA ASP A 114 -22.32 18.73 -13.31
C ASP A 114 -21.77 20.04 -12.68
N GLY A 115 -20.64 19.96 -11.95
CA GLY A 115 -19.88 21.13 -11.50
C GLY A 115 -18.75 21.45 -12.49
N SER A 116 -18.82 22.64 -13.10
CA SER A 116 -17.87 23.20 -14.08
C SER A 116 -16.36 22.94 -13.82
N PRO A 117 -15.58 23.09 -14.90
CA PRO A 117 -15.25 22.02 -15.81
C PRO A 117 -14.21 21.08 -15.15
N ASP A 118 -14.08 19.87 -15.68
CA ASP A 118 -12.88 19.04 -15.57
C ASP A 118 -12.70 18.10 -14.37
N GLY A 119 -12.72 16.80 -14.69
CA GLY A 119 -12.27 15.73 -13.81
C GLY A 119 -10.77 15.75 -13.56
N ASN A 120 -10.35 14.91 -12.62
CA ASN A 120 -8.94 14.63 -12.36
C ASN A 120 -8.74 13.13 -12.15
N GLY A 121 -7.65 12.60 -12.69
CA GLY A 121 -7.06 11.36 -12.21
C GLY A 121 -6.60 11.54 -10.76
N SER A 122 -6.86 10.53 -9.94
CA SER A 122 -6.62 10.54 -8.49
C SER A 122 -5.55 9.52 -8.12
N GLY A 123 -4.72 9.85 -7.14
CA GLY A 123 -3.63 8.99 -6.70
C GLY A 123 -4.14 7.74 -5.98
N GLY A 124 -3.41 6.64 -6.11
CA GLY A 124 -3.68 5.41 -5.36
C GLY A 124 -3.32 5.52 -3.88
N GLY A 125 -4.06 4.84 -3.01
CA GLY A 125 -3.69 4.67 -1.60
C GLY A 125 -2.46 3.79 -1.43
N GLY A 126 -1.90 3.72 -0.23
CA GLY A 126 -0.73 2.89 0.04
C GLY A 126 -0.17 3.09 1.45
N TYR A 127 1.06 2.63 1.67
CA TYR A 127 1.84 3.02 2.83
C TYR A 127 2.00 4.54 2.81
N PHE A 128 2.50 5.06 1.69
CA PHE A 128 2.25 6.42 1.24
C PHE A 128 1.55 6.39 -0.12
N GLY A 129 0.50 7.20 -0.27
CA GLY A 129 -0.29 7.24 -1.50
C GLY A 129 0.39 8.04 -2.62
N GLY A 130 -0.06 7.80 -3.84
CA GLY A 130 0.38 8.53 -5.04
C GLY A 130 -0.26 9.92 -5.15
N SER A 131 0.22 10.72 -6.09
CA SER A 131 -0.33 12.05 -6.39
C SER A 131 -1.45 12.03 -7.41
N ALA A 132 -2.16 13.16 -7.50
CA ALA A 132 -3.05 13.49 -8.59
C ALA A 132 -2.49 14.67 -9.40
N SER A 133 -2.99 14.81 -10.63
CA SER A 133 -2.77 15.99 -11.47
C SER A 133 -3.80 17.08 -11.17
N SER A 134 -3.40 18.34 -11.25
CA SER A 134 -4.33 19.48 -11.35
C SER A 134 -4.62 19.89 -12.78
N VAL A 135 -3.94 19.31 -13.76
CA VAL A 135 -4.23 19.54 -15.17
C VAL A 135 -5.34 18.61 -15.58
N GLU A 136 -6.36 19.26 -16.09
CA GLU A 136 -7.66 18.76 -16.45
C GLU A 136 -7.62 17.96 -17.75
N LYS A 137 -8.29 16.79 -17.79
CA LYS A 137 -8.48 15.96 -18.99
C LYS A 137 -7.17 15.62 -19.70
N ASN A 138 -6.09 15.44 -18.96
CA ASN A 138 -4.77 15.21 -19.54
C ASN A 138 -3.98 14.17 -18.78
N TYR A 139 -4.05 14.10 -17.45
CA TYR A 139 -3.10 13.30 -16.68
C TYR A 139 -3.74 12.48 -15.55
N GLY A 140 -3.49 11.17 -15.61
CA GLY A 140 -3.89 10.21 -14.59
C GLY A 140 -3.23 10.47 -13.23
N GLY A 141 -3.66 9.74 -12.21
CA GLY A 141 -3.00 9.73 -10.90
C GLY A 141 -1.85 8.72 -10.83
N ALA A 142 -0.92 8.92 -9.90
CA ALA A 142 0.16 7.97 -9.62
C ALA A 142 -0.29 6.90 -8.61
N GLY A 143 0.36 5.74 -8.63
CA GLY A 143 0.16 4.67 -7.63
C GLY A 143 0.83 4.97 -6.30
N GLY A 144 0.34 4.30 -5.24
CA GLY A 144 0.97 4.30 -3.92
C GLY A 144 2.09 3.28 -3.78
N SER A 145 2.80 3.34 -2.65
CA SER A 145 3.82 2.37 -2.23
C SER A 145 3.26 1.30 -1.30
N SER A 146 3.77 0.08 -1.40
CA SER A 146 3.46 -1.03 -0.49
C SER A 146 4.44 -1.05 0.68
N PHE A 147 4.09 -1.79 1.74
CA PHE A 147 4.93 -1.99 2.91
C PHE A 147 4.72 -3.38 3.49
N ILE A 148 5.79 -4.04 3.89
CA ILE A 148 5.75 -5.27 4.68
C ILE A 148 6.83 -5.13 5.73
N SER A 149 6.47 -5.23 7.01
CA SER A 149 7.46 -5.16 8.08
C SER A 149 8.53 -6.25 7.91
N GLY A 150 9.80 -5.87 7.89
CA GLY A 150 10.92 -6.79 7.64
C GLY A 150 11.23 -7.06 6.16
N HIS A 151 10.51 -6.45 5.21
CA HIS A 151 10.85 -6.57 3.80
C HIS A 151 12.00 -5.64 3.40
N LYS A 152 12.98 -6.19 2.68
CA LYS A 152 14.17 -5.46 2.28
C LYS A 152 13.80 -4.18 1.50
N GLY A 153 14.35 -3.05 1.95
CA GLY A 153 14.15 -1.75 1.32
C GLY A 153 12.91 -0.99 1.80
N CYS A 154 12.04 -1.62 2.59
CA CYS A 154 10.99 -0.88 3.30
C CYS A 154 11.60 0.01 4.38
N ILE A 155 10.91 1.11 4.69
CA ILE A 155 11.27 2.04 5.76
C ILE A 155 10.02 2.24 6.61
N ALA A 156 10.05 1.80 7.87
CA ALA A 156 8.97 1.97 8.80
C ALA A 156 8.95 3.40 9.35
N ILE A 157 7.75 3.96 9.53
CA ILE A 157 7.51 5.12 10.39
C ILE A 157 7.86 4.79 11.84
N SER A 158 8.29 5.81 12.59
CA SER A 158 8.50 5.68 14.03
C SER A 158 7.19 5.69 14.80
N GLU A 159 7.20 5.20 16.05
CA GLU A 159 6.01 5.22 16.90
C GLU A 159 5.47 6.64 17.17
N ASP A 160 6.34 7.64 17.17
CA ASP A 160 5.99 9.06 17.37
C ASP A 160 5.74 9.83 16.05
N PHE A 161 5.57 9.13 14.93
CA PHE A 161 5.23 9.74 13.63
C PHE A 161 3.97 10.60 13.71
N THR A 162 4.05 11.80 13.14
CA THR A 162 2.91 12.65 12.74
C THR A 162 3.11 13.14 11.30
N GLU A 163 2.05 13.59 10.64
CA GLU A 163 2.18 14.08 9.26
C GLU A 163 2.92 15.42 9.18
N GLU A 164 2.84 16.24 10.22
CA GLU A 164 3.53 17.53 10.34
C GLU A 164 5.02 17.37 10.68
N ASN A 165 5.38 16.27 11.35
CA ASN A 165 6.74 15.94 11.73
C ASN A 165 7.02 14.46 11.42
N PRO A 166 7.13 14.10 10.13
CA PRO A 166 7.31 12.73 9.71
C PRO A 166 8.66 12.20 10.17
N LYS A 167 8.61 11.13 10.96
CA LYS A 167 9.78 10.44 11.51
C LYS A 167 9.77 8.97 11.10
N PHE A 168 10.97 8.45 10.88
CA PHE A 168 11.18 7.09 10.38
C PHE A 168 12.10 6.32 11.30
N SER A 169 12.10 5.00 11.18
CA SER A 169 12.95 4.11 11.94
C SER A 169 14.43 4.42 11.69
N GLU A 170 15.17 4.64 12.78
CA GLU A 170 16.64 4.79 12.79
C GLU A 170 17.36 3.49 13.21
N ARG A 171 16.62 2.37 13.23
CA ARG A 171 17.19 1.06 13.56
C ARG A 171 18.16 0.60 12.47
N GLU A 172 19.01 -0.37 12.82
CA GLU A 172 19.89 -1.03 11.85
C GLU A 172 19.10 -1.64 10.69
N ASP A 173 17.96 -2.27 10.98
CA ASP A 173 16.96 -2.63 9.97
C ASP A 173 15.77 -1.67 10.05
N PRO A 174 15.70 -0.66 9.15
CA PRO A 174 14.64 0.34 9.16
C PRO A 174 13.30 -0.24 8.67
N SER A 175 13.26 -1.44 8.11
CA SER A 175 12.03 -2.05 7.58
C SER A 175 11.10 -2.60 8.67
N ILE A 176 11.61 -2.78 9.89
CA ILE A 176 10.85 -3.37 10.99
C ILE A 176 9.94 -2.32 11.63
N HIS A 177 8.64 -2.58 11.57
CA HIS A 177 7.60 -1.80 12.23
C HIS A 177 7.88 -1.63 13.74
N TYR A 178 7.53 -0.47 14.32
CA TYR A 178 7.86 -0.11 15.70
C TYR A 178 7.32 -1.09 16.77
N SER A 179 6.31 -1.90 16.44
CA SER A 179 5.81 -2.97 17.30
C SER A 179 6.73 -4.20 17.40
N ASN A 180 7.82 -4.26 16.63
CA ASN A 180 8.71 -5.40 16.47
C ASN A 180 8.11 -6.63 15.77
N ILE A 181 6.88 -6.57 15.28
CA ILE A 181 6.35 -7.62 14.40
C ILE A 181 7.06 -7.53 13.06
N THR A 182 7.61 -8.65 12.58
CA THR A 182 8.38 -8.74 11.34
C THR A 182 8.02 -10.02 10.59
N PHE A 183 8.15 -9.99 9.27
CA PHE A 183 7.92 -11.12 8.40
C PHE A 183 9.22 -11.53 7.73
N PHE A 184 9.43 -12.84 7.61
CA PHE A 184 10.57 -13.43 6.89
C PHE A 184 10.11 -14.01 5.56
N ASN A 185 11.05 -14.21 4.63
CA ASN A 185 10.79 -14.74 3.28
C ASN A 185 9.67 -13.98 2.54
N THR A 186 9.68 -12.66 2.69
CA THR A 186 8.66 -11.79 2.13
C THR A 186 8.88 -11.61 0.63
N VAL A 187 7.80 -11.63 -0.14
CA VAL A 187 7.79 -11.29 -1.56
C VAL A 187 6.81 -10.15 -1.77
N MET A 188 7.27 -9.10 -2.46
CA MET A 188 6.46 -7.94 -2.80
C MET A 188 6.44 -7.82 -4.32
N ILE A 189 5.25 -8.02 -4.91
CA ILE A 189 5.03 -7.97 -6.36
C ILE A 189 4.19 -6.72 -6.65
N ASP A 190 4.62 -5.90 -7.59
CA ASP A 190 3.93 -4.68 -7.95
C ASP A 190 2.87 -4.90 -9.04
N GLY A 191 2.08 -3.86 -9.32
CA GLY A 191 0.97 -3.92 -10.29
C GLY A 191 1.39 -4.07 -11.75
N LYS A 192 2.70 -4.01 -12.09
CA LYS A 192 3.23 -4.24 -13.44
C LYS A 192 3.71 -5.67 -13.66
N HIS A 193 3.70 -6.50 -12.62
CA HIS A 193 4.10 -7.89 -12.70
C HIS A 193 2.93 -8.84 -12.41
N LEU A 194 3.02 -10.05 -12.97
CA LEU A 194 2.05 -11.10 -12.73
C LEU A 194 2.10 -11.52 -11.26
N MET A 195 0.95 -11.44 -10.59
CA MET A 195 0.79 -11.85 -9.19
C MET A 195 -0.45 -12.72 -9.01
N PRO A 196 -0.47 -13.58 -7.97
CA PRO A 196 -1.65 -14.37 -7.65
C PRO A 196 -2.77 -13.47 -7.14
N LEU A 197 -3.94 -13.61 -7.74
CA LEU A 197 -5.20 -13.07 -7.25
C LEU A 197 -5.73 -13.93 -6.09
N VAL A 198 -6.69 -13.39 -5.34
CA VAL A 198 -7.29 -14.09 -4.19
C VAL A 198 -7.93 -15.43 -4.57
N ASN A 199 -8.47 -15.54 -5.79
CA ASN A 199 -9.05 -16.78 -6.32
C ASN A 199 -8.00 -17.80 -6.80
N GLY A 200 -6.70 -17.49 -6.74
CA GLY A 200 -5.60 -18.36 -7.18
C GLY A 200 -5.24 -18.25 -8.66
N SER A 201 -5.98 -17.47 -9.46
CA SER A 201 -5.56 -17.12 -10.83
C SER A 201 -4.43 -16.07 -10.81
N MET A 202 -3.78 -15.84 -11.94
CA MET A 202 -2.70 -14.87 -12.06
C MET A 202 -3.15 -13.67 -12.90
N SER A 203 -2.80 -12.44 -12.47
CA SER A 203 -3.10 -11.20 -13.21
C SER A 203 -2.11 -10.09 -12.85
N TYR A 204 -2.17 -8.98 -13.59
CA TYR A 204 -1.53 -7.71 -13.24
C TYR A 204 -2.49 -6.89 -12.39
N GLY A 205 -2.11 -6.53 -11.16
CA GLY A 205 -3.02 -5.83 -10.25
C GLY A 205 -4.17 -6.71 -9.75
N ASN A 206 -4.79 -6.30 -8.63
CA ASN A 206 -6.08 -6.85 -8.20
C ASN A 206 -7.20 -5.95 -8.76
N PRO A 207 -8.03 -6.43 -9.71
CA PRO A 207 -9.17 -5.64 -10.18
C PRO A 207 -10.26 -5.55 -9.12
N GLY A 208 -10.94 -4.40 -9.05
CA GLY A 208 -12.04 -4.17 -8.12
C GLY A 208 -11.56 -3.80 -6.71
N ASN A 209 -12.28 -4.29 -5.70
CA ASN A 209 -11.96 -3.97 -4.31
C ASN A 209 -10.68 -4.67 -3.86
N GLY A 210 -9.89 -3.97 -3.04
CA GLY A 210 -8.74 -4.56 -2.37
C GLY A 210 -9.12 -5.79 -1.55
N SER A 211 -8.24 -6.78 -1.49
CA SER A 211 -8.52 -8.05 -0.85
C SER A 211 -7.26 -8.67 -0.25
N ILE A 212 -7.45 -9.40 0.86
CA ILE A 212 -6.39 -10.09 1.59
C ILE A 212 -6.81 -11.54 1.77
N ARG A 213 -5.89 -12.47 1.47
CA ARG A 213 -6.06 -13.90 1.72
C ARG A 213 -5.03 -14.36 2.74
N ILE A 214 -5.51 -14.85 3.89
CA ILE A 214 -4.66 -15.43 4.94
C ILE A 214 -4.88 -16.95 4.92
N THR A 215 -3.80 -17.70 4.84
CA THR A 215 -3.82 -19.15 4.95
C THR A 215 -3.04 -19.54 6.20
N THR A 216 -3.70 -20.18 7.16
CA THR A 216 -3.03 -20.72 8.34
C THR A 216 -2.39 -22.05 7.98
N LEU A 217 -1.06 -22.12 8.06
CA LEU A 217 -0.33 -23.37 7.94
C LEU A 217 -0.32 -24.03 9.31
N PHE A 218 -0.96 -25.20 9.43
CA PHE A 218 -0.78 -26.05 10.60
C PHE A 218 0.56 -26.75 10.46
N LEU A 219 1.60 -26.13 11.02
CA LEU A 219 2.82 -26.86 11.34
C LEU A 219 2.43 -27.80 12.47
N TYR A 220 2.41 -29.11 12.21
CA TYR A 220 2.19 -30.09 13.26
C TYR A 220 3.24 -29.86 14.34
N ASP A 221 2.81 -29.44 15.53
CA ASP A 221 3.63 -29.50 16.72
C ASP A 221 4.15 -30.93 16.83
N CYS A 222 5.46 -31.10 16.69
CA CYS A 222 6.09 -32.40 16.83
C CYS A 222 5.82 -32.84 18.27
N PRO A 223 5.08 -33.94 18.51
CA PRO A 223 4.83 -34.38 19.87
C PRO A 223 6.18 -34.70 20.50
N SER A 224 6.54 -33.97 21.56
CA SER A 224 7.71 -34.26 22.35
C SER A 224 7.59 -35.68 22.90
N PHE A 225 8.36 -36.62 22.34
CA PHE A 225 8.38 -37.98 22.84
C PHE A 225 9.15 -38.00 24.17
N TYR A 226 8.44 -38.23 25.27
CA TYR A 226 9.05 -38.50 26.56
C TYR A 226 9.68 -39.90 26.53
N ILE A 227 11.01 -39.98 26.44
CA ILE A 227 11.72 -41.22 26.75
C ILE A 227 12.01 -41.22 28.25
N ASN A 228 11.24 -42.01 29.01
CA ASN A 228 11.55 -42.30 30.41
C ASN A 228 12.73 -43.28 30.47
N TYR A 229 13.95 -42.77 30.65
CA TYR A 229 15.01 -43.54 31.29
C TYR A 229 15.12 -43.10 32.75
N ASN A 230 15.01 -44.07 33.66
CA ASN A 230 15.28 -43.85 35.07
C ASN A 230 16.69 -43.24 35.21
N PHE A 231 16.74 -42.08 35.87
CA PHE A 231 17.89 -41.19 36.13
C PHE A 231 18.38 -40.33 34.96
N CYS A 232 18.08 -39.02 35.07
CA CYS A 232 18.47 -37.85 34.24
C CYS A 232 17.64 -37.56 32.98
N SER A 233 16.83 -36.50 33.07
CA SER A 233 16.16 -35.84 31.94
C SER A 233 17.11 -34.84 31.26
N PHE A 234 17.47 -35.10 30.00
CA PHE A 234 18.08 -34.12 29.12
C PHE A 234 17.09 -33.75 28.02
N LYS A 235 16.71 -32.47 27.92
CA LYS A 235 15.96 -31.94 26.77
C LYS A 235 16.91 -31.75 25.60
N PHE A 236 16.78 -32.56 24.56
CA PHE A 236 17.38 -32.27 23.26
C PHE A 236 16.32 -31.67 22.33
N ASN A 237 16.50 -30.41 21.95
CA ASN A 237 15.77 -29.85 20.80
C ASN A 237 16.53 -30.27 19.53
N VAL A 238 16.05 -31.31 18.86
CA VAL A 238 16.55 -31.68 17.53
C VAL A 238 15.71 -30.91 16.51
N ILE A 239 16.28 -29.86 15.94
CA ILE A 239 15.68 -29.14 14.80
C ILE A 239 16.01 -29.96 13.54
N TYR A 240 15.02 -30.68 12.99
CA TYR A 240 15.13 -31.22 11.63
C TYR A 240 14.84 -30.08 10.65
N LEU A 241 15.90 -29.59 10.00
CA LEU A 241 15.80 -28.66 8.89
C LEU A 241 15.43 -29.45 7.63
N CYS A 242 14.13 -29.60 7.35
CA CYS A 242 13.68 -30.08 6.04
C CYS A 242 13.80 -28.93 5.03
N LEU A 243 14.91 -28.91 4.27
CA LEU A 243 15.02 -28.13 3.04
C LEU A 243 14.06 -28.72 2.00
N PHE A 244 12.99 -28.01 1.68
CA PHE A 244 12.31 -28.19 0.39
C PHE A 244 12.90 -27.17 -0.58
N ILE A 245 13.79 -27.65 -1.44
CA ILE A 245 14.17 -26.93 -2.65
C ILE A 245 13.06 -27.22 -3.66
N LEU A 246 12.36 -26.16 -4.08
CA LEU A 246 11.60 -26.12 -5.34
C LEU A 246 12.28 -25.09 -6.23
#